data_AF-A0A964LKD7-F1
#
_entry.id   AF-A0A964LKD7-F1
#
_cell.length_a   1.000
_cell.length_b   1.000
_cell.length_c   1.000
_cell.angle_alpha   90.00
_cell.angle_beta   90.00
_cell.angle_gamma   90.00
#
_symmetry.space_group_name_H-M   'P 1'
#
loop_
_entity.id
_entity.type
_entity.pdbx_description
1 polymer ?
#
loop_
_entity_poly.entity_id
_entity_poly.type
_entity_poly.pdbx_seq_one_letter_code
_entity_poly.pdbx_strand_id
1 'polypeptide(L)'
;MTDYHRQDLSEVETLLATRQQLADWLEKLEAAWNKTPPSVRDRVRSDYQGRLGQVVEQIRGHSDVISSIWQGLRTQAEEFEELRNEEQETLAEAELRHMVGEYSDEEWARVERDCSGKIRGMDEEIDRLGAEIGRLGEIFGQIAPPPAPLVAQSVARRRDSEAGLRTPESAPVARDEVPAAPPVAESAPVSAAPTELPEAPRFVPRGGLKPRESGPVRVVPFPSAPAASKEPVAPPAPSVDELTFLKSMTIDPRNATGQASNVSVAAEPKTERPSQTVAKTLKCGECGALNRPTEWYCERCGAELAAV
;
A
#
# COMPACT_ATOMS: atom_id res chain seq x y z
N MET A 1 -1.37 -7.78 -5.81
CA MET A 1 -1.21 -7.54 -7.26
C MET A 1 -2.29 -8.27 -8.02
N THR A 2 -2.94 -7.64 -9.01
CA THR A 2 -3.92 -8.29 -9.91
C THR A 2 -3.22 -9.01 -11.06
N ASP A 3 -3.89 -9.97 -11.71
CA ASP A 3 -3.30 -10.68 -12.85
C ASP A 3 -3.05 -9.78 -14.07
N TYR A 4 -3.83 -8.70 -14.22
CA TYR A 4 -3.65 -7.68 -15.25
C TYR A 4 -2.27 -7.00 -15.16
N HIS A 5 -1.88 -6.53 -13.96
CA HIS A 5 -0.57 -5.90 -13.77
C HIS A 5 0.59 -6.88 -14.05
N ARG A 6 0.42 -8.18 -13.78
CA ARG A 6 1.44 -9.18 -14.13
C ARG A 6 1.57 -9.36 -15.64
N GLN A 7 0.47 -9.21 -16.38
CA GLN A 7 0.47 -9.24 -17.84
C GLN A 7 1.16 -8.00 -18.42
N ASP A 8 0.85 -6.79 -17.93
CA ASP A 8 1.50 -5.54 -18.35
C ASP A 8 3.04 -5.61 -18.25
N LEU A 9 3.56 -6.13 -17.13
CA LEU A 9 5.00 -6.28 -16.91
C LEU A 9 5.64 -7.24 -17.94
N SER A 10 4.99 -8.38 -18.20
CA SER A 10 5.46 -9.34 -19.21
C SER A 10 5.41 -8.76 -20.63
N GLU A 11 4.44 -7.89 -20.94
CA GLU A 11 4.37 -7.20 -22.23
C GLU A 11 5.54 -6.21 -22.37
N VAL A 12 5.83 -5.42 -21.33
CA VAL A 12 7.01 -4.52 -21.27
C VAL A 12 8.32 -5.27 -21.48
N GLU A 13 8.53 -6.43 -20.85
CA GLU A 13 9.72 -7.27 -21.06
C GLU A 13 9.88 -7.68 -22.54
N THR A 14 8.79 -8.13 -23.19
CA THR A 14 8.84 -8.50 -24.61
C THR A 14 9.07 -7.31 -25.55
N LEU A 15 8.52 -6.13 -25.20
CA LEU A 15 8.77 -4.88 -25.93
C LEU A 15 10.23 -4.42 -25.77
N LEU A 16 10.81 -4.53 -24.58
CA LEU A 16 12.24 -4.21 -24.34
C LEU A 16 13.18 -5.14 -25.12
N ALA A 17 12.89 -6.45 -25.15
CA ALA A 17 13.64 -7.39 -25.98
C ALA A 17 13.52 -7.05 -27.49
N THR A 18 12.31 -6.68 -27.94
CA THR A 18 12.05 -6.26 -29.34
C THR A 18 12.77 -4.96 -29.69
N ARG A 19 12.80 -3.98 -28.78
CA ARG A 19 13.55 -2.71 -28.90
C ARG A 19 15.03 -2.99 -29.11
N GLN A 20 15.63 -3.86 -28.29
CA GLN A 20 17.04 -4.21 -28.43
C GLN A 20 17.31 -4.92 -29.77
N GLN A 21 16.49 -5.90 -30.15
CA GLN A 21 16.61 -6.62 -31.42
C GLN A 21 16.56 -5.69 -32.65
N LEU A 22 15.71 -4.66 -32.63
CA LEU A 22 15.62 -3.65 -33.69
C LEU A 22 16.86 -2.72 -33.71
N ALA A 23 17.39 -2.33 -32.55
CA ALA A 23 18.63 -1.54 -32.46
C ALA A 23 19.84 -2.34 -32.98
N ASP A 24 19.96 -3.61 -32.57
CA ASP A 24 20.94 -4.59 -33.06
C ASP A 24 20.93 -4.71 -34.60
N TRP A 25 19.76 -4.73 -35.22
CA TRP A 25 19.62 -4.80 -36.69
C TRP A 25 19.99 -3.49 -37.38
N LEU A 26 19.72 -2.33 -36.76
CA LEU A 26 20.16 -1.03 -37.26
C LEU A 26 21.70 -0.91 -37.23
N GLU A 27 22.35 -1.29 -36.13
CA GLU A 27 23.83 -1.29 -36.04
C GLU A 27 24.44 -2.20 -37.12
N LYS A 28 23.92 -3.41 -37.29
CA LYS A 28 24.40 -4.38 -38.30
C LYS A 28 24.17 -3.88 -39.74
N LEU A 29 23.11 -3.11 -39.98
CA LEU A 29 22.85 -2.45 -41.27
C LEU A 29 23.86 -1.32 -41.57
N GLU A 30 24.30 -0.59 -40.54
CA GLU A 30 25.27 0.49 -40.69
C GLU A 30 26.71 -0.02 -40.80
N ALA A 31 27.09 -1.05 -40.04
CA ALA A 31 28.35 -1.77 -40.24
C ALA A 31 28.48 -2.36 -41.66
N ALA A 32 27.36 -2.69 -42.30
CA ALA A 32 27.31 -3.24 -43.67
C ALA A 32 27.28 -2.19 -44.80
N TRP A 33 27.45 -0.89 -44.51
CA TRP A 33 27.09 0.23 -45.42
C TRP A 33 27.56 0.16 -46.88
N ASN A 34 28.70 -0.48 -47.16
CA ASN A 34 29.30 -0.63 -48.49
C ASN A 34 28.78 -1.82 -49.32
N LYS A 35 27.99 -2.73 -48.74
CA LYS A 35 27.60 -4.00 -49.39
C LYS A 35 26.30 -3.92 -50.21
N THR A 36 25.60 -2.79 -50.20
CA THR A 36 24.23 -2.67 -50.70
C THR A 36 23.98 -1.28 -51.30
N PRO A 37 23.21 -1.15 -52.39
CA PRO A 37 22.84 0.16 -52.95
C PRO A 37 22.16 1.07 -51.90
N PRO A 38 22.48 2.37 -51.86
CA PRO A 38 22.07 3.25 -50.77
C PRO A 38 20.54 3.33 -50.62
N SER A 39 19.81 3.49 -51.72
CA SER A 39 18.34 3.58 -51.71
C SER A 39 17.62 2.33 -51.17
N VAL A 40 18.25 1.16 -51.20
CA VAL A 40 17.72 -0.06 -50.59
C VAL A 40 18.02 -0.08 -49.09
N ARG A 41 19.28 0.17 -48.71
CA ARG A 41 19.72 0.27 -47.30
C ARG A 41 18.93 1.33 -46.54
N ASP A 42 18.74 2.51 -47.13
CA ASP A 42 18.11 3.65 -46.47
C ASP A 42 16.59 3.45 -46.33
N ARG A 43 15.95 2.68 -47.23
CA ARG A 43 14.57 2.19 -47.06
C ARG A 43 14.45 1.18 -45.93
N VAL A 44 15.36 0.21 -45.83
CA VAL A 44 15.37 -0.80 -44.74
C VAL A 44 15.66 -0.14 -43.40
N ARG A 45 16.55 0.87 -43.34
CA ARG A 45 16.76 1.68 -42.13
C ARG A 45 15.45 2.36 -41.69
N SER A 46 14.71 2.95 -42.63
CA SER A 46 13.43 3.61 -42.35
C SER A 46 12.36 2.65 -41.81
N ASP A 47 12.29 1.40 -42.31
CA ASP A 47 11.39 0.36 -41.75
C ASP A 47 11.74 0.06 -40.29
N TYR A 48 13.01 -0.27 -40.01
CA TYR A 48 13.45 -0.61 -38.66
C TYR A 48 13.35 0.59 -37.70
N GLN A 49 13.61 1.82 -38.17
CA GLN A 49 13.41 3.04 -37.38
C GLN A 49 11.93 3.30 -37.07
N GLY A 50 11.03 3.12 -38.05
CA GLY A 50 9.59 3.26 -37.84
C GLY A 50 9.04 2.25 -36.84
N ARG A 51 9.46 0.98 -36.96
CA ARG A 51 9.10 -0.09 -36.02
C ARG A 51 9.69 0.12 -34.63
N LEU A 52 10.94 0.60 -34.53
CA LEU A 52 11.56 0.95 -33.25
C LEU A 52 10.80 2.11 -32.58
N GLY A 53 10.37 3.11 -33.34
CA GLY A 53 9.53 4.20 -32.84
C GLY A 53 8.19 3.70 -32.27
N GLN A 54 7.51 2.78 -32.97
CA GLN A 54 6.28 2.16 -32.49
C GLN A 54 6.49 1.41 -31.16
N VAL A 55 7.52 0.55 -31.08
CA VAL A 55 7.84 -0.21 -29.86
C VAL A 55 8.21 0.71 -28.69
N VAL A 56 8.98 1.78 -28.94
CA VAL A 56 9.32 2.78 -27.90
C VAL A 56 8.08 3.52 -27.38
N GLU A 57 7.10 3.81 -28.25
CA GLU A 57 5.86 4.45 -27.82
C GLU A 57 4.95 3.50 -27.02
N GLN A 58 4.89 2.22 -27.39
CA GLN A 58 4.21 1.20 -26.58
C GLN A 58 4.86 1.08 -25.19
N ILE A 59 6.19 1.01 -25.11
CA ILE A 59 6.92 0.96 -23.83
C ILE A 59 6.55 2.16 -22.95
N ARG A 60 6.45 3.38 -23.49
CA ARG A 60 6.01 4.57 -22.75
C ARG A 60 4.60 4.41 -22.18
N GLY A 61 3.64 3.96 -23.00
CA GLY A 61 2.25 3.74 -22.56
C GLY A 61 2.14 2.82 -21.35
N HIS A 62 2.83 1.68 -21.34
CA HIS A 62 2.88 0.81 -20.16
C HIS A 62 3.73 1.41 -19.02
N SER A 63 4.80 2.18 -19.32
CA SER A 63 5.62 2.86 -18.30
C SER A 63 4.81 3.85 -17.46
N ASP A 64 3.88 4.57 -18.07
CA ASP A 64 3.02 5.53 -17.37
C ASP A 64 2.01 4.81 -16.45
N VAL A 65 1.44 3.69 -16.91
CA VAL A 65 0.57 2.81 -16.09
C VAL A 65 1.34 2.22 -14.90
N ILE A 66 2.54 1.68 -15.14
CA ILE A 66 3.40 1.14 -14.09
C ILE A 66 3.85 2.24 -13.12
N SER A 67 4.05 3.48 -13.60
CA SER A 67 4.40 4.63 -12.74
C SER A 67 3.27 4.98 -11.77
N SER A 68 2.04 4.97 -12.26
CA SER A 68 0.83 5.17 -11.45
C SER A 68 0.69 4.08 -10.38
N ILE A 69 0.86 2.80 -10.77
CA ILE A 69 0.82 1.67 -9.83
C ILE A 69 1.93 1.79 -8.76
N TRP A 70 3.15 2.14 -9.17
CA TRP A 70 4.30 2.29 -8.28
C TRP A 70 4.15 3.44 -7.29
N GLN A 71 3.55 4.56 -7.71
CA GLN A 71 3.18 5.66 -6.83
C GLN A 71 2.10 5.24 -5.83
N GLY A 72 1.04 4.54 -6.27
CA GLY A 72 0.00 4.03 -5.39
C GLY A 72 0.53 3.03 -4.34
N LEU A 73 1.44 2.14 -4.74
CA LEU A 73 2.11 1.21 -3.81
C LEU A 73 2.99 1.93 -2.78
N ARG A 74 3.62 3.05 -3.15
CA ARG A 74 4.40 3.88 -2.22
C ARG A 74 3.51 4.59 -1.20
N THR A 75 2.43 5.23 -1.63
CA THR A 75 1.47 5.85 -0.70
C THR A 75 0.85 4.81 0.23
N GLN A 76 0.57 3.58 -0.25
CA GLN A 76 0.12 2.49 0.63
C GLN A 76 1.20 2.05 1.64
N ALA A 77 2.48 2.05 1.27
CA ALA A 77 3.56 1.76 2.22
C ALA A 77 3.71 2.88 3.27
N GLU A 78 3.61 4.14 2.84
CA GLU A 78 3.60 5.33 3.71
C GLU A 78 2.40 5.29 4.69
N GLU A 79 1.19 4.95 4.22
CA GLU A 79 0.00 4.73 5.05
C GLU A 79 0.20 3.61 6.10
N PHE A 80 0.84 2.49 5.73
CA PHE A 80 1.17 1.42 6.69
C PHE A 80 2.27 1.82 7.67
N GLU A 81 3.28 2.59 7.25
CA GLU A 81 4.32 3.12 8.14
C GLU A 81 3.73 4.09 9.18
N GLU A 82 2.80 4.97 8.79
CA GLU A 82 2.08 5.86 9.71
C GLU A 82 1.28 5.07 10.76
N LEU A 83 0.39 4.15 10.33
CA LEU A 83 -0.40 3.30 11.23
C LEU A 83 0.46 2.44 12.18
N ARG A 84 1.62 1.98 11.69
CA ARG A 84 2.57 1.19 12.47
C ARG A 84 3.26 2.02 13.55
N ASN A 85 3.51 3.31 13.28
CA ASN A 85 4.03 4.23 14.28
C ASN A 85 2.96 4.57 15.35
N GLU A 86 1.69 4.75 14.97
CA GLU A 86 0.58 4.97 15.94
C GLU A 86 0.43 3.80 16.93
N GLU A 87 0.53 2.55 16.47
CA GLU A 87 0.51 1.37 17.34
C GLU A 87 1.79 1.24 18.19
N GLN A 88 2.93 1.79 17.75
CA GLN A 88 4.15 1.86 18.55
C GLN A 88 4.08 2.95 19.64
N GLU A 89 3.51 4.11 19.36
CA GLU A 89 3.21 5.13 20.38
C GLU A 89 2.21 4.59 21.41
N THR A 90 1.17 3.87 20.95
CA THR A 90 0.20 3.18 21.83
C THR A 90 0.89 2.15 22.74
N LEU A 91 1.83 1.36 22.22
CA LEU A 91 2.59 0.39 22.99
C LEU A 91 3.51 1.06 24.02
N ALA A 92 4.20 2.14 23.64
CA ALA A 92 5.08 2.89 24.54
C ALA A 92 4.31 3.64 25.65
N GLU A 93 3.11 4.16 25.35
CA GLU A 93 2.23 4.74 26.36
C GLU A 93 1.75 3.67 27.36
N ALA A 94 1.44 2.47 26.89
CA ALA A 94 1.07 1.34 27.74
C ALA A 94 2.25 0.83 28.60
N GLU A 95 3.47 0.81 28.07
CA GLU A 95 4.70 0.46 28.82
C GLU A 95 4.95 1.48 29.93
N LEU A 96 4.80 2.78 29.64
CA LEU A 96 4.91 3.84 30.63
C LEU A 96 3.84 3.71 31.73
N ARG A 97 2.60 3.38 31.39
CA ARG A 97 1.54 3.10 32.39
C ARG A 97 1.84 1.90 33.27
N HIS A 98 2.35 0.81 32.70
CA HIS A 98 2.79 -0.35 33.48
C HIS A 98 3.94 -0.01 34.44
N MET A 99 4.96 0.71 33.97
CA MET A 99 6.08 1.17 34.80
C MET A 99 5.66 2.13 35.94
N VAL A 100 4.61 2.93 35.75
CA VAL A 100 4.02 3.79 36.79
C VAL A 100 3.09 3.01 37.74
N GLY A 101 2.66 1.80 37.36
CA GLY A 101 1.73 0.96 38.12
C GLY A 101 0.25 1.29 37.88
N GLU A 102 -0.10 1.93 36.77
CA GLU A 102 -1.48 2.16 36.35
C GLU A 102 -2.15 0.91 35.75
N TYR A 103 -1.37 0.01 35.15
CA TYR A 103 -1.83 -1.26 34.56
C TYR A 103 -1.32 -2.46 35.35
N SER A 104 -2.13 -3.52 35.47
CA SER A 104 -1.66 -4.83 35.96
C SER A 104 -0.79 -5.56 34.93
N ASP A 105 -0.07 -6.60 35.37
CA ASP A 105 0.71 -7.46 34.47
C ASP A 105 -0.17 -8.14 33.41
N GLU A 106 -1.42 -8.49 33.73
CA GLU A 106 -2.37 -9.08 32.79
C GLU A 106 -3.00 -8.07 31.81
N GLU A 107 -3.07 -6.79 32.20
CA GLU A 107 -3.51 -5.69 31.34
C GLU A 107 -2.40 -5.30 30.37
N TRP A 108 -1.18 -5.07 30.88
CA TRP A 108 0.02 -4.87 30.07
C TRP A 108 0.24 -6.01 29.08
N ALA A 109 0.31 -7.26 29.56
CA ALA A 109 0.53 -8.42 28.71
C ALA A 109 -0.65 -8.74 27.78
N ARG A 110 -1.74 -7.96 27.80
CA ARG A 110 -2.76 -7.94 26.73
C ARG A 110 -2.39 -6.91 25.68
N VAL A 111 -2.21 -5.64 26.07
CA VAL A 111 -1.90 -4.54 25.15
C VAL A 111 -0.59 -4.82 24.38
N GLU A 112 0.43 -5.35 25.06
CA GLU A 112 1.70 -5.78 24.46
C GLU A 112 1.48 -6.77 23.30
N ARG A 113 0.71 -7.84 23.54
CA ARG A 113 0.41 -8.87 22.53
C ARG A 113 -0.42 -8.33 21.37
N ASP A 114 -1.41 -7.50 21.68
CA ASP A 114 -2.35 -7.01 20.68
C ASP A 114 -1.67 -5.97 19.77
N CYS A 115 -0.88 -5.03 20.33
CA CYS A 115 -0.12 -4.05 19.55
C CYS A 115 1.06 -4.69 18.81
N SER A 116 1.88 -5.54 19.45
CA SER A 116 2.96 -6.25 18.74
C SER A 116 2.45 -7.16 17.61
N GLY A 117 1.26 -7.76 17.79
CA GLY A 117 0.59 -8.52 16.74
C GLY A 117 0.21 -7.69 15.52
N LYS A 118 -0.30 -6.47 15.72
CA LYS A 118 -0.59 -5.51 14.63
C LYS A 118 0.69 -4.98 13.98
N ILE A 119 1.66 -4.53 14.79
CA ILE A 119 2.95 -3.97 14.32
C ILE A 119 3.65 -4.97 13.40
N ARG A 120 3.74 -6.24 13.80
CA ARG A 120 4.29 -7.29 12.93
C ARG A 120 3.47 -7.49 11.65
N GLY A 121 2.15 -7.46 11.74
CA GLY A 121 1.28 -7.55 10.55
C GLY A 121 1.47 -6.38 9.57
N MET A 122 1.73 -5.17 10.09
CA MET A 122 2.04 -3.99 9.29
C MET A 122 3.45 -4.08 8.69
N ASP A 123 4.45 -4.49 9.47
CA ASP A 123 5.81 -4.79 8.97
C ASP A 123 5.78 -5.84 7.83
N GLU A 124 4.96 -6.89 7.96
CA GLU A 124 4.73 -7.94 6.93
C GLU A 124 4.00 -7.44 5.66
N GLU A 125 3.28 -6.30 5.71
CA GLU A 125 2.73 -5.62 4.53
C GLU A 125 3.72 -4.61 3.93
N ILE A 126 4.45 -3.86 4.77
CA ILE A 126 5.49 -2.90 4.35
C ILE A 126 6.61 -3.63 3.58
N ASP A 127 7.12 -4.76 4.10
CA ASP A 127 8.10 -5.59 3.39
C ASP A 127 7.58 -6.09 2.03
N ARG A 128 6.29 -6.43 1.96
CA ARG A 128 5.64 -6.95 0.74
C ARG A 128 5.45 -5.87 -0.32
N LEU A 129 5.04 -4.67 0.10
CA LEU A 129 4.93 -3.49 -0.75
C LEU A 129 6.31 -3.03 -1.21
N GLY A 130 7.29 -2.92 -0.30
CA GLY A 130 8.68 -2.60 -0.59
C GLY A 130 9.31 -3.53 -1.63
N ALA A 131 9.05 -4.84 -1.52
CA ALA A 131 9.51 -5.82 -2.51
C ALA A 131 8.88 -5.62 -3.91
N GLU A 132 7.64 -5.13 -4.01
CA GLU A 132 7.00 -4.79 -5.30
C GLU A 132 7.53 -3.46 -5.85
N ILE A 133 7.64 -2.44 -4.99
CA ILE A 133 8.23 -1.12 -5.31
C ILE A 133 9.66 -1.30 -5.84
N GLY A 134 10.42 -2.25 -5.31
CA GLY A 134 11.74 -2.67 -5.81
C GLY A 134 11.69 -3.31 -7.21
N ARG A 135 10.83 -4.32 -7.43
CA ARG A 135 10.67 -4.99 -8.74
C ARG A 135 10.32 -4.01 -9.86
N LEU A 136 9.35 -3.14 -9.63
CA LEU A 136 8.95 -2.13 -10.61
C LEU A 136 10.09 -1.10 -10.85
N GLY A 137 10.84 -0.75 -9.80
CA GLY A 137 12.03 0.11 -9.91
C GLY A 137 13.14 -0.48 -10.79
N GLU A 138 13.37 -1.79 -10.73
CA GLU A 138 14.33 -2.48 -11.60
C GLU A 138 13.90 -2.39 -13.08
N ILE A 139 12.61 -2.58 -13.37
CA ILE A 139 12.04 -2.48 -14.72
C ILE A 139 12.18 -1.04 -15.28
N PHE A 140 11.95 0.00 -14.45
CA PHE A 140 12.28 1.38 -14.85
C PHE A 140 13.76 1.58 -15.19
N GLY A 141 14.67 0.92 -14.47
CA GLY A 141 16.10 0.92 -14.75
C GLY A 141 16.46 0.35 -16.13
N GLN A 142 15.65 -0.56 -16.68
CA GLN A 142 15.83 -1.12 -18.04
C GLN A 142 15.18 -0.27 -19.14
N ILE A 143 14.09 0.44 -18.81
CA ILE A 143 13.40 1.34 -19.73
C ILE A 143 14.24 2.58 -19.98
N ALA A 144 14.74 3.21 -18.91
CA ALA A 144 15.55 4.41 -18.97
C ALA A 144 16.79 4.22 -19.87
N PRO A 145 17.14 5.19 -20.73
CA PRO A 145 18.45 5.17 -21.38
C PRO A 145 19.54 5.25 -20.30
N PRO A 146 20.67 4.53 -20.43
CA PRO A 146 21.76 4.63 -19.48
C PRO A 146 22.20 6.09 -19.37
N PRO A 147 22.42 6.63 -18.15
CA PRO A 147 22.73 8.04 -17.97
C PRO A 147 23.98 8.39 -18.78
N ALA A 148 23.84 9.36 -19.70
CA ALA A 148 24.94 9.77 -20.56
C ALA A 148 26.16 10.12 -19.69
N PRO A 149 27.35 9.57 -19.99
CA PRO A 149 28.49 9.66 -19.09
C PRO A 149 28.80 11.14 -18.81
N LEU A 150 28.92 11.49 -17.52
CA LEU A 150 29.12 12.86 -17.05
C LEU A 150 30.55 13.35 -17.34
N VAL A 151 30.84 13.57 -18.63
CA VAL A 151 32.14 14.06 -19.11
C VAL A 151 32.31 15.53 -18.73
N ALA A 152 32.92 15.74 -17.56
CA ALA A 152 33.67 16.92 -17.17
C ALA A 152 32.92 18.28 -17.11
N GLN A 153 31.87 18.40 -16.29
CA GLN A 153 31.40 19.71 -15.78
C GLN A 153 32.36 20.36 -14.75
N SER A 154 33.61 19.90 -14.64
CA SER A 154 34.61 20.33 -13.64
C SER A 154 35.60 21.39 -14.15
N VAL A 155 35.65 21.68 -15.46
CA VAL A 155 36.68 22.56 -16.05
C VAL A 155 36.31 24.06 -15.99
N ALA A 156 35.03 24.38 -15.86
CA ALA A 156 34.53 25.77 -15.98
C ALA A 156 34.81 26.68 -14.76
N ARG A 157 35.25 26.14 -13.61
CA ARG A 157 35.34 26.88 -12.33
C ARG A 157 36.76 27.28 -11.91
N ARG A 158 37.69 27.43 -12.87
CA ARG A 158 39.12 27.70 -12.64
C ARG A 158 39.74 28.81 -13.50
N ARG A 159 38.94 29.74 -14.04
CA ARG A 159 39.45 30.84 -14.91
C ARG A 159 39.20 32.29 -14.46
N ASP A 160 38.44 32.51 -13.39
CA ASP A 160 38.11 33.86 -12.88
C ASP A 160 38.82 34.17 -11.54
N SER A 161 40.15 33.99 -11.49
CA SER A 161 40.94 34.25 -10.26
C SER A 161 42.40 34.70 -10.54
N GLU A 162 42.68 35.24 -11.72
CA GLU A 162 44.04 35.68 -12.10
C GLU A 162 44.05 37.07 -12.76
N ALA A 163 43.71 38.11 -11.99
CA ALA A 163 43.90 39.51 -12.37
C ALA A 163 43.99 40.45 -11.15
N GLY A 164 44.98 41.36 -11.14
CA GLY A 164 44.92 42.63 -10.39
C GLY A 164 45.53 42.67 -8.98
N LEU A 165 46.84 42.91 -8.88
CA LEU A 165 47.49 43.38 -7.65
C LEU A 165 47.09 44.84 -7.33
N ARG A 166 46.96 45.20 -6.05
CA ARG A 166 47.50 46.44 -5.43
C ARG A 166 47.32 46.52 -3.90
N THR A 167 48.43 46.67 -3.18
CA THR A 167 48.54 47.19 -1.80
C THR A 167 48.36 48.73 -1.79
N PRO A 168 48.00 49.38 -0.66
CA PRO A 168 48.81 49.54 0.57
C PRO A 168 48.15 48.89 1.81
N GLU A 169 48.83 48.43 2.87
CA GLU A 169 49.85 49.04 3.75
C GLU A 169 49.29 49.96 4.87
N SER A 170 49.05 49.39 6.06
CA SER A 170 49.34 49.95 7.39
C SER A 170 49.04 48.94 8.52
N ALA A 171 49.86 48.92 9.57
CA ALA A 171 49.77 48.09 10.79
C ALA A 171 50.52 48.81 11.95
N PRO A 172 50.61 48.31 13.22
CA PRO A 172 49.93 47.20 13.93
C PRO A 172 48.74 47.76 14.76
N VAL A 173 48.25 47.33 15.94
CA VAL A 173 48.57 46.39 17.07
C VAL A 173 47.20 45.96 17.68
N ALA A 174 46.99 44.98 18.57
CA ALA A 174 47.81 44.11 19.44
C ALA A 174 47.49 42.60 19.14
N ARG A 175 47.98 41.51 19.78
CA ARG A 175 48.58 41.14 21.09
C ARG A 175 47.61 40.81 22.24
N ASP A 176 47.67 39.55 22.68
CA ASP A 176 47.19 38.92 23.94
C ASP A 176 45.67 38.97 24.26
N GLU A 177 45.06 38.03 25.00
CA GLU A 177 45.56 36.82 25.69
C GLU A 177 44.49 35.70 25.73
N VAL A 178 44.85 34.47 26.15
CA VAL A 178 43.93 33.34 26.34
C VAL A 178 43.84 32.95 27.83
N PRO A 179 42.67 33.07 28.48
CA PRO A 179 42.32 32.31 29.68
C PRO A 179 41.54 31.04 29.25
N ALA A 180 42.04 29.80 29.41
CA ALA A 180 42.52 29.12 30.63
C ALA A 180 41.37 28.75 31.59
N ALA A 181 41.18 27.45 31.82
CA ALA A 181 40.17 26.90 32.73
C ALA A 181 40.70 26.79 34.18
N PRO A 182 39.83 26.92 35.20
CA PRO A 182 40.20 26.65 36.59
C PRO A 182 40.28 25.14 36.88
N PRO A 183 41.20 24.69 37.77
CA PRO A 183 41.38 23.27 38.09
C PRO A 183 40.50 22.76 39.25
N VAL A 184 40.53 21.45 39.45
CA VAL A 184 39.88 20.72 40.56
C VAL A 184 40.56 21.02 41.90
N ALA A 185 39.78 21.08 42.99
CA ALA A 185 40.28 20.99 44.36
C ALA A 185 39.37 20.05 45.19
N GLU A 186 39.97 19.12 45.93
CA GLU A 186 39.29 18.04 46.65
C GLU A 186 39.49 18.21 48.16
N SER A 187 38.40 18.23 48.94
CA SER A 187 38.38 18.02 50.39
C SER A 187 36.95 17.80 50.90
N ALA A 188 36.79 16.84 51.81
CA ALA A 188 35.52 16.48 52.45
C ALA A 188 35.67 16.62 54.00
N PRO A 189 34.74 16.14 54.84
CA PRO A 189 33.27 16.04 54.71
C PRO A 189 32.55 16.82 55.85
N VAL A 190 31.26 17.14 55.69
CA VAL A 190 30.37 17.48 56.82
C VAL A 190 29.00 16.82 56.63
N SER A 191 28.44 16.25 57.70
CA SER A 191 27.14 15.58 57.71
C SER A 191 26.21 16.24 58.73
N ALA A 192 25.04 16.73 58.29
CA ALA A 192 23.86 16.93 59.12
C ALA A 192 22.59 17.30 58.31
N ALA A 193 21.53 16.52 58.50
CA ALA A 193 20.11 16.88 58.36
C ALA A 193 19.53 17.29 56.97
N PRO A 194 18.20 17.12 56.74
CA PRO A 194 17.55 17.34 55.44
C PRO A 194 16.87 18.73 55.34
N THR A 195 16.54 19.14 54.10
CA THR A 195 15.58 20.23 53.85
C THR A 195 14.75 19.93 52.59
N GLU A 196 13.53 19.47 52.85
CA GLU A 196 12.28 19.62 52.08
C GLU A 196 12.35 19.85 50.56
N LEU A 197 11.86 18.85 49.82
CA LEU A 197 11.47 18.98 48.40
C LEU A 197 10.22 19.88 48.27
N PRO A 198 10.08 20.66 47.17
CA PRO A 198 8.87 21.44 46.92
C PRO A 198 7.66 20.52 46.72
N GLU A 199 6.60 20.73 47.50
CA GLU A 199 5.41 19.89 47.51
C GLU A 199 4.56 20.08 46.23
N ALA A 200 4.24 18.98 45.54
CA ALA A 200 3.42 19.02 44.33
C ALA A 200 1.99 19.52 44.62
N PRO A 201 1.37 20.30 43.72
CA PRO A 201 0.07 20.92 43.97
C PRO A 201 -1.05 19.87 44.10
N ARG A 202 -1.54 19.65 45.33
CA ARG A 202 -2.67 18.76 45.61
C ARG A 202 -3.92 19.20 44.83
N PHE A 203 -4.41 18.33 43.96
CA PHE A 203 -5.66 18.54 43.24
C PHE A 203 -6.84 18.48 44.24
N VAL A 204 -7.65 19.54 44.33
CA VAL A 204 -8.75 19.63 45.31
C VAL A 204 -10.10 19.40 44.62
N PRO A 205 -10.84 18.31 44.93
CA PRO A 205 -12.17 18.10 44.38
C PRO A 205 -13.15 19.17 44.88
N ARG A 206 -13.63 20.04 43.98
CA ARG A 206 -14.50 21.18 44.33
C ARG A 206 -15.95 20.73 44.55
N GLY A 207 -16.21 20.08 45.69
CA GLY A 207 -17.57 19.75 46.12
C GLY A 207 -18.45 21.00 46.30
N GLY A 208 -19.61 21.02 45.64
CA GLY A 208 -20.49 22.20 45.60
C GLY A 208 -21.88 21.88 45.06
N LEU A 209 -22.66 21.10 45.81
CA LEU A 209 -24.00 20.64 45.40
C LEU A 209 -25.02 21.79 45.26
N LYS A 210 -25.87 21.70 44.23
CA LYS A 210 -27.28 22.09 44.33
C LYS A 210 -28.14 20.98 43.70
N PRO A 211 -29.23 20.52 44.36
CA PRO A 211 -30.13 19.55 43.76
C PRO A 211 -30.92 20.17 42.60
N ARG A 212 -31.30 19.35 41.62
CA ARG A 212 -32.34 19.67 40.63
C ARG A 212 -33.41 18.57 40.65
N GLU A 213 -34.66 18.96 40.45
CA GLU A 213 -35.84 18.16 40.76
C GLU A 213 -36.00 16.88 39.92
N SER A 214 -36.64 15.88 40.53
CA SER A 214 -36.96 14.59 39.93
C SER A 214 -37.97 14.71 38.79
N GLY A 215 -37.52 14.53 37.55
CA GLY A 215 -38.38 14.20 36.42
C GLY A 215 -38.91 12.75 36.54
N PRO A 216 -40.15 12.45 36.09
CA PRO A 216 -40.73 11.12 36.25
C PRO A 216 -40.06 10.07 35.35
N VAL A 217 -39.95 8.84 35.87
CA VAL A 217 -39.25 7.74 35.20
C VAL A 217 -40.00 7.28 33.93
N ARG A 218 -39.37 7.60 32.79
CA ARG A 218 -39.28 6.83 31.54
C ARG A 218 -39.17 5.30 31.69
N VAL A 219 -40.17 4.62 32.26
CA VAL A 219 -40.26 3.15 32.18
C VAL A 219 -40.45 2.75 30.72
N VAL A 220 -39.44 2.13 30.12
CA VAL A 220 -39.51 1.55 28.79
C VAL A 220 -40.05 0.12 28.94
N PRO A 221 -41.24 -0.22 28.42
CA PRO A 221 -41.79 -1.56 28.59
C PRO A 221 -41.04 -2.56 27.70
N PHE A 222 -40.38 -3.54 28.31
CA PHE A 222 -39.94 -4.74 27.60
C PHE A 222 -41.17 -5.50 27.06
N PRO A 223 -41.19 -5.92 25.78
CA PRO A 223 -42.26 -6.75 25.25
C PRO A 223 -42.18 -8.16 25.88
N SER A 224 -43.10 -8.45 26.80
CA SER A 224 -43.20 -9.76 27.44
C SER A 224 -43.66 -10.82 26.42
N ALA A 225 -42.93 -11.93 26.32
CA ALA A 225 -43.32 -13.06 25.49
C ALA A 225 -44.58 -13.75 26.08
N PRO A 226 -45.63 -14.02 25.28
CA PRO A 226 -46.80 -14.76 25.74
C PRO A 226 -46.48 -16.25 25.91
N ALA A 227 -46.89 -16.83 27.05
CA ALA A 227 -46.65 -18.24 27.35
C ALA A 227 -47.73 -19.17 26.75
N ALA A 228 -47.26 -20.30 26.20
CA ALA A 228 -47.93 -21.59 26.02
C ALA A 228 -49.45 -21.64 25.69
N SER A 229 -49.76 -22.19 24.52
CA SER A 229 -50.98 -22.95 24.27
C SER A 229 -50.67 -24.19 23.42
N LYS A 230 -51.57 -25.18 23.43
CA LYS A 230 -51.24 -26.59 23.19
C LYS A 230 -51.20 -27.01 21.71
N GLU A 231 -50.34 -28.00 21.45
CA GLU A 231 -50.40 -29.11 20.47
C GLU A 231 -51.59 -29.22 19.48
N PRO A 232 -51.37 -29.73 18.23
CA PRO A 232 -50.80 -31.08 18.06
C PRO A 232 -49.76 -31.33 16.94
N VAL A 233 -49.18 -32.53 17.05
CA VAL A 233 -48.09 -33.16 16.28
C VAL A 233 -48.27 -33.22 14.75
N ALA A 234 -47.16 -32.98 14.03
CA ALA A 234 -46.87 -33.45 12.67
C ALA A 234 -45.36 -33.79 12.55
N PRO A 235 -44.91 -34.66 11.61
CA PRO A 235 -43.59 -35.31 11.70
C PRO A 235 -42.41 -34.45 11.19
N PRO A 236 -41.18 -34.68 11.70
CA PRO A 236 -39.98 -33.97 11.26
C PRO A 236 -39.46 -34.45 9.90
N ALA A 237 -39.04 -33.50 9.06
CA ALA A 237 -38.18 -33.75 7.91
C ALA A 237 -36.72 -33.94 8.37
N PRO A 238 -35.87 -34.68 7.62
CA PRO A 238 -34.50 -34.97 8.04
C PRO A 238 -33.63 -33.70 8.09
N SER A 239 -32.85 -33.56 9.16
CA SER A 239 -31.80 -32.55 9.25
C SER A 239 -30.74 -32.78 8.16
N VAL A 240 -30.35 -31.72 7.46
CA VAL A 240 -29.26 -31.76 6.49
C VAL A 240 -27.95 -31.91 7.27
N ASP A 241 -27.20 -32.99 7.02
CA ASP A 241 -25.95 -33.26 7.74
C ASP A 241 -24.82 -32.34 7.24
N GLU A 242 -24.58 -31.26 7.97
CA GLU A 242 -23.56 -30.23 7.67
C GLU A 242 -22.14 -30.80 7.62
N LEU A 243 -21.87 -31.95 8.25
CA LEU A 243 -20.58 -32.66 8.15
C LEU A 243 -20.37 -33.29 6.76
N THR A 244 -21.43 -33.44 5.97
CA THR A 244 -21.35 -33.86 4.56
C THR A 244 -20.95 -32.69 3.65
N PHE A 245 -21.42 -31.47 3.96
CA PHE A 245 -21.06 -30.25 3.23
C PHE A 245 -19.59 -29.89 3.43
N LEU A 246 -19.08 -29.97 4.66
CA LEU A 246 -17.66 -29.73 4.94
C LEU A 246 -16.72 -30.75 4.24
N LYS A 247 -17.21 -31.96 3.94
CA LYS A 247 -16.45 -32.98 3.18
C LYS A 247 -16.44 -32.77 1.66
N SER A 248 -17.32 -31.94 1.09
CA SER A 248 -17.34 -31.70 -0.36
C SER A 248 -16.48 -30.49 -0.80
N MET A 249 -15.99 -29.68 0.12
CA MET A 249 -15.02 -28.60 -0.17
C MET A 249 -13.55 -29.04 -0.07
N THR A 250 -13.23 -30.16 0.59
CA THR A 250 -11.89 -30.76 0.56
C THR A 250 -11.68 -31.56 -0.73
N ILE A 251 -10.92 -31.00 -1.67
CA ILE A 251 -10.43 -31.72 -2.85
C ILE A 251 -9.39 -32.76 -2.40
N ASP A 252 -9.72 -34.04 -2.51
CA ASP A 252 -8.83 -35.15 -2.13
C ASP A 252 -7.99 -35.62 -3.34
N PRO A 253 -6.65 -35.40 -3.38
CA PRO A 253 -5.84 -35.55 -4.59
C PRO A 253 -5.42 -37.01 -4.85
N ARG A 254 -6.35 -37.97 -4.74
CA ARG A 254 -6.06 -39.41 -4.77
C ARG A 254 -7.07 -40.28 -5.55
N ASN A 255 -7.46 -39.88 -6.76
CA ASN A 255 -7.93 -40.88 -7.74
C ASN A 255 -7.60 -40.51 -9.20
N ALA A 256 -6.40 -40.91 -9.64
CA ALA A 256 -5.89 -40.62 -10.98
C ALA A 256 -5.28 -41.85 -11.68
N THR A 257 -6.09 -42.88 -11.97
CA THR A 257 -5.76 -43.89 -12.99
C THR A 257 -6.99 -44.54 -13.62
N GLY A 258 -7.27 -44.17 -14.87
CA GLY A 258 -7.80 -44.99 -15.98
C GLY A 258 -9.00 -45.92 -15.78
N GLN A 259 -10.03 -45.72 -16.62
CA GLN A 259 -10.22 -46.58 -17.81
C GLN A 259 -11.11 -45.89 -18.86
N ALA A 260 -11.07 -46.35 -20.10
CA ALA A 260 -11.74 -45.74 -21.25
C ALA A 260 -12.81 -46.67 -21.87
N SER A 261 -13.85 -46.10 -22.46
CA SER A 261 -14.70 -46.74 -23.48
C SER A 261 -15.40 -45.67 -24.32
N ASN A 262 -15.61 -45.97 -25.60
CA ASN A 262 -16.15 -45.04 -26.60
C ASN A 262 -17.69 -44.94 -26.58
N VAL A 263 -18.24 -43.84 -27.10
CA VAL A 263 -19.27 -43.85 -28.18
C VAL A 263 -19.39 -42.45 -28.82
N SER A 264 -19.97 -42.39 -30.02
CA SER A 264 -19.81 -41.33 -31.01
C SER A 264 -20.79 -40.14 -30.94
N VAL A 265 -20.26 -38.96 -31.32
CA VAL A 265 -20.86 -37.92 -32.19
C VAL A 265 -22.28 -37.42 -31.90
N ALA A 266 -22.34 -36.17 -31.43
CA ALA A 266 -23.29 -35.14 -31.87
C ALA A 266 -22.63 -33.76 -31.74
N ALA A 267 -23.14 -32.71 -32.41
CA ALA A 267 -22.63 -31.35 -32.30
C ALA A 267 -23.56 -30.49 -31.42
N GLU A 268 -22.98 -29.72 -30.49
CA GLU A 268 -23.73 -28.78 -29.64
C GLU A 268 -23.33 -27.31 -29.89
N PRO A 269 -24.29 -26.37 -29.89
CA PRO A 269 -24.02 -24.95 -29.77
C PRO A 269 -23.68 -24.57 -28.32
N LYS A 270 -23.01 -23.42 -28.12
CA LYS A 270 -22.67 -22.91 -26.79
C LYS A 270 -23.94 -22.68 -25.94
N THR A 271 -24.08 -23.41 -24.84
CA THR A 271 -25.02 -23.07 -23.76
C THR A 271 -24.26 -22.38 -22.64
N GLU A 272 -24.62 -21.13 -22.36
CA GLU A 272 -24.03 -20.34 -21.29
C GLU A 272 -24.54 -20.82 -19.92
N ARG A 273 -23.68 -20.75 -18.88
CA ARG A 273 -24.08 -21.12 -17.52
C ARG A 273 -25.18 -20.16 -17.03
N PRO A 274 -26.33 -20.65 -16.55
CA PRO A 274 -27.38 -19.79 -16.02
C PRO A 274 -26.94 -19.16 -14.69
N SER A 275 -26.32 -17.98 -14.80
CA SER A 275 -26.19 -17.07 -13.66
C SER A 275 -27.59 -16.74 -13.15
N GLN A 276 -27.78 -16.70 -11.82
CA GLN A 276 -29.09 -16.46 -11.22
C GLN A 276 -29.56 -15.02 -11.50
N THR A 277 -30.32 -14.85 -12.59
CA THR A 277 -30.92 -13.57 -12.97
C THR A 277 -32.13 -13.28 -12.09
N VAL A 278 -31.89 -12.73 -10.89
CA VAL A 278 -32.93 -12.03 -10.13
C VAL A 278 -33.56 -11.00 -11.06
N ALA A 279 -34.89 -11.08 -11.23
CA ALA A 279 -35.61 -10.31 -12.23
C ALA A 279 -35.45 -8.80 -12.00
N LYS A 280 -35.06 -8.07 -13.04
CA LYS A 280 -34.94 -6.61 -12.99
C LYS A 280 -36.32 -5.98 -13.08
N THR A 281 -36.87 -5.58 -11.94
CA THR A 281 -38.24 -5.03 -11.83
C THR A 281 -38.28 -3.54 -11.51
N LEU A 282 -37.18 -2.95 -11.02
CA LEU A 282 -37.14 -1.55 -10.57
C LEU A 282 -36.73 -0.63 -11.72
N LYS A 283 -37.64 0.26 -12.13
CA LYS A 283 -37.46 1.15 -13.29
C LYS A 283 -36.83 2.49 -12.88
N CYS A 284 -35.72 2.85 -13.53
CA CYS A 284 -35.12 4.18 -13.40
C CYS A 284 -36.05 5.29 -13.94
N GLY A 285 -36.21 6.38 -13.19
CA GLY A 285 -36.99 7.55 -13.62
C GLY A 285 -36.41 8.26 -14.85
N GLU A 286 -35.08 8.46 -14.86
CA GLU A 286 -34.37 9.22 -15.90
C GLU A 286 -34.32 8.49 -17.25
N CYS A 287 -33.73 7.28 -17.29
CA CYS A 287 -33.48 6.57 -18.55
C CYS A 287 -34.48 5.43 -18.85
N GLY A 288 -35.42 5.17 -17.95
CA GLY A 288 -36.43 4.12 -18.11
C GLY A 288 -35.92 2.67 -18.06
N ALA A 289 -34.63 2.43 -17.82
CA ALA A 289 -34.06 1.09 -17.73
C ALA A 289 -34.53 0.33 -16.48
N LEU A 290 -34.62 -0.99 -16.59
CA LEU A 290 -34.92 -1.90 -15.48
C LEU A 290 -33.62 -2.35 -14.80
N ASN A 291 -33.58 -2.24 -13.48
CA ASN A 291 -32.47 -2.58 -12.58
C ASN A 291 -32.97 -3.62 -11.56
N ARG A 292 -32.06 -4.23 -10.80
CA ARG A 292 -32.46 -5.14 -9.69
C ARG A 292 -33.00 -4.32 -8.51
N PRO A 293 -33.94 -4.85 -7.71
CA PRO A 293 -34.41 -4.19 -6.47
C PRO A 293 -33.34 -3.91 -5.41
N THR A 294 -32.15 -4.47 -5.57
CA THR A 294 -30.98 -4.27 -4.69
C THR A 294 -30.05 -3.15 -5.14
N GLU A 295 -30.18 -2.64 -6.37
CA GLU A 295 -29.32 -1.56 -6.86
C GLU A 295 -29.81 -0.21 -6.35
N TRP A 296 -28.89 0.62 -5.85
CA TRP A 296 -29.19 1.99 -5.40
C TRP A 296 -29.03 3.01 -6.54
N TYR A 297 -28.34 2.64 -7.62
CA TYR A 297 -28.05 3.47 -8.79
C TYR A 297 -28.37 2.71 -10.08
N CYS A 298 -28.79 3.44 -11.12
CA CYS A 298 -29.14 2.81 -12.39
C CYS A 298 -27.90 2.35 -13.16
N GLU A 299 -27.81 1.05 -13.44
CA GLU A 299 -26.73 0.40 -14.21
C GLU A 299 -26.47 1.04 -15.58
N ARG A 300 -27.44 1.79 -16.13
CA ARG A 300 -27.37 2.41 -17.47
C ARG A 300 -27.02 3.90 -17.46
N CYS A 301 -27.27 4.64 -16.38
CA CYS A 301 -27.09 6.10 -16.36
C CYS A 301 -26.62 6.70 -15.03
N GLY A 302 -26.35 5.90 -14.00
CA GLY A 302 -25.86 6.36 -12.69
C GLY A 302 -26.89 7.10 -11.83
N ALA A 303 -28.08 7.42 -12.34
CA ALA A 303 -29.13 8.09 -11.58
C ALA A 303 -29.62 7.23 -10.40
N GLU A 304 -29.87 7.88 -9.25
CA GLU A 304 -30.36 7.23 -8.04
C GLU A 304 -31.72 6.55 -8.24
N LEU A 305 -31.84 5.36 -7.66
CA LEU A 305 -33.05 4.53 -7.72
C LEU A 305 -33.83 4.72 -6.42
N ALA A 306 -34.72 5.72 -6.43
CA ALA A 306 -35.54 6.06 -5.28
C ALA A 306 -36.37 4.85 -4.79
N ALA A 307 -36.00 4.31 -3.63
CA ALA A 307 -36.73 3.26 -2.94
C ALA A 307 -37.99 3.85 -2.29
N VAL A 308 -39.16 3.33 -2.66
CA VAL A 308 -40.50 3.72 -2.19
C VAL A 308 -41.35 2.46 -2.03
#